data_AF-A0A9P0I5M6-F1
#
_entry.id   AF-A0A9P0I5M6-F1
#
_cell.length_a   1.000
_cell.length_b   1.000
_cell.length_c   1.000
_cell.angle_alpha   90.00
_cell.angle_beta   90.00
_cell.angle_gamma   90.00
#
_symmetry.space_group_name_H-M   'P 1'
#
loop_
_entity.id
_entity.type
_entity.pdbx_description
1 polymer ?
#
loop_
_entity_poly.entity_id
_entity_poly.type
_entity_poly.pdbx_seq_one_letter_code
_entity_poly.pdbx_strand_id
1 'polypeptide(L)'
;MSVCNMLMALKAVGAETKTPELTKLCEELQESINSNTFDIKNAVTQLSEYILKIDDAKLFKKYLSSILLALVSAKIPLKPVFSNTNYETCSDSEKNCHLEYSIILAALSDHPDILQYALKYFEVNPVAPFEVFCHHEDSYNVAPKKRRLLDCGQKIAEKQVIICCYTLLKKLPNEMSVKWDWTKFIGTYGNHGRADVRWMIRECMAILANMTDTQQMVFSVKMLVQEYECHEILEKGIMDPVHTMDEIVKDDLSPNVVNIDGILLPIFEKDNVQKGNLVPVKSTVNNLRSLALAVASGQALSLMGPVGSGKTSLVEHLAAITGRKGVAFKKVQLGDQTDSRMLLGSHQCTDIPGEFVWRPGVLTEAVQNGHWLLLEDIDCAALDVASTLSSLLERNALCVPGYRDSLPVTPGFQLRHTTVRWQTNPYSYRFKVYSLFYHMSFVLEL
;
A
#
# COMPACT_ATOMS: atom_id res chain seq x y z
N MET A 1 -0.90 13.32 -27.23
CA MET A 1 0.25 12.84 -26.43
C MET A 1 -0.10 11.63 -25.56
N SER A 2 -1.36 11.42 -25.14
CA SER A 2 -1.74 10.32 -24.24
C SER A 2 -1.64 8.91 -24.87
N VAL A 3 -2.29 8.70 -26.02
CA VAL A 3 -2.33 7.40 -26.75
C VAL A 3 -0.94 6.88 -27.14
N CYS A 4 0.03 7.78 -27.31
CA CYS A 4 1.41 7.42 -27.63
C CYS A 4 2.09 6.67 -26.48
N ASN A 5 1.72 6.96 -25.22
CA ASN A 5 2.42 6.44 -24.05
C ASN A 5 1.96 5.01 -23.71
N MET A 6 0.67 4.69 -23.78
CA MET A 6 0.22 3.30 -23.64
C MET A 6 0.71 2.45 -24.80
N LEU A 7 0.72 2.98 -26.03
CA LEU A 7 1.25 2.27 -27.19
C LEU A 7 2.76 2.00 -27.06
N MET A 8 3.52 2.93 -26.48
CA MET A 8 4.94 2.74 -26.14
C MET A 8 5.13 1.69 -25.03
N ALA A 9 4.28 1.69 -24.01
CA ALA A 9 4.37 0.72 -22.92
C ALA A 9 3.95 -0.68 -23.34
N LEU A 10 2.89 -0.84 -24.14
CA LEU A 10 2.50 -2.13 -24.70
C LEU A 10 3.58 -2.69 -25.63
N LYS A 11 4.27 -1.83 -26.39
CA LYS A 11 5.46 -2.22 -27.16
C LYS A 11 6.60 -2.69 -26.27
N ALA A 12 6.89 -1.97 -25.18
CA ALA A 12 7.95 -2.33 -24.26
C ALA A 12 7.65 -3.64 -23.51
N VAL A 13 6.39 -3.83 -23.09
CA VAL A 13 5.91 -5.10 -22.52
C VAL A 13 6.06 -6.22 -23.54
N GLY A 14 5.53 -6.06 -24.75
CA GLY A 14 5.64 -7.09 -25.80
C GLY A 14 7.09 -7.48 -26.14
N ALA A 15 8.03 -6.54 -26.06
CA ALA A 15 9.45 -6.78 -26.30
C ALA A 15 10.18 -7.50 -25.15
N GLU A 16 9.81 -7.24 -23.90
CA GLU A 16 10.45 -7.86 -22.71
C GLU A 16 9.74 -9.15 -22.24
N THR A 17 8.51 -9.41 -22.68
CA THR A 17 7.75 -10.62 -22.31
C THR A 17 8.33 -11.89 -22.91
N LYS A 18 8.40 -12.95 -22.11
CA LYS A 18 8.80 -14.30 -22.56
C LYS A 18 7.60 -15.14 -23.02
N THR A 19 6.39 -14.64 -22.82
CA THR A 19 5.12 -15.32 -23.08
C THR A 19 4.59 -14.94 -24.47
N PRO A 20 4.60 -15.87 -25.45
CA PRO A 20 4.24 -15.54 -26.84
C PRO A 20 2.78 -15.13 -27.01
N GLU A 21 1.90 -15.58 -26.11
CA GLU A 21 0.48 -15.20 -26.07
C GLU A 21 0.30 -13.73 -25.66
N LEU A 22 1.10 -13.26 -24.70
CA LEU A 22 1.06 -11.87 -24.24
C LEU A 22 1.62 -10.93 -25.31
N THR A 23 2.63 -11.35 -26.07
CA THR A 23 3.15 -10.60 -27.22
C THR A 23 2.06 -10.39 -28.27
N LYS A 24 1.33 -11.45 -28.64
CA LYS A 24 0.20 -11.36 -29.59
C LYS A 24 -0.92 -10.46 -29.07
N LEU A 25 -1.27 -10.58 -27.79
CA LEU A 25 -2.29 -9.73 -27.18
C LEU A 25 -1.86 -8.25 -27.19
N CYS A 26 -0.58 -7.96 -26.91
CA CYS A 26 -0.03 -6.62 -27.01
C CYS A 26 -0.05 -6.08 -28.45
N GLU A 27 0.13 -6.92 -29.46
CA GLU A 27 0.00 -6.55 -30.89
C GLU A 27 -1.46 -6.25 -31.27
N GLU A 28 -2.41 -7.11 -30.88
CA GLU A 28 -3.84 -6.92 -31.11
C GLU A 28 -4.38 -5.64 -30.43
N LEU A 29 -3.92 -5.37 -29.20
CA LEU A 29 -4.25 -4.13 -28.48
C LEU A 29 -3.62 -2.91 -29.16
N GLN A 30 -2.40 -3.01 -29.70
CA GLN A 30 -1.80 -1.93 -30.49
C GLN A 30 -2.59 -1.62 -31.76
N GLU A 31 -3.07 -2.64 -32.48
CA GLU A 31 -3.92 -2.47 -33.66
C GLU A 31 -5.28 -1.85 -33.30
N SER A 32 -5.86 -2.25 -32.16
CA SER A 32 -7.11 -1.68 -31.64
C SER A 32 -6.98 -0.21 -31.25
N ILE A 33 -5.82 0.18 -30.70
CA ILE A 33 -5.51 1.58 -30.39
C ILE A 33 -5.37 2.40 -31.69
N ASN A 34 -4.68 1.87 -32.70
CA ASN A 34 -4.49 2.54 -33.98
C ASN A 34 -5.78 2.68 -34.79
N SER A 35 -6.74 1.76 -34.62
CA SER A 35 -8.05 1.78 -35.27
C SER A 35 -9.12 2.58 -34.53
N ASN A 36 -8.76 3.23 -33.41
CA ASN A 36 -9.62 4.12 -32.62
C ASN A 36 -10.87 3.43 -32.00
N THR A 37 -10.88 2.11 -31.90
CA THR A 37 -11.95 1.26 -31.32
C THR A 37 -11.61 0.78 -29.90
N PHE A 38 -10.62 1.39 -29.26
CA PHE A 38 -10.05 0.92 -28.00
C PHE A 38 -11.03 1.02 -26.81
N ASP A 39 -11.42 -0.14 -26.28
CA ASP A 39 -12.11 -0.25 -24.99
C ASP A 39 -11.14 -0.64 -23.88
N ILE A 40 -10.86 0.32 -22.99
CA ILE A 40 -9.93 0.16 -21.86
C ILE A 40 -10.40 -0.95 -20.91
N LYS A 41 -11.72 -1.14 -20.74
CA LYS A 41 -12.26 -2.17 -19.83
C LYS A 41 -11.97 -3.57 -20.35
N ASN A 42 -12.17 -3.79 -21.65
CA ASN A 42 -11.87 -5.06 -22.29
C ASN A 42 -10.35 -5.36 -22.27
N ALA A 43 -9.53 -4.35 -22.55
CA ALA A 43 -8.07 -4.47 -22.48
C ALA A 43 -7.60 -4.82 -21.06
N VAL A 44 -8.16 -4.19 -20.02
CA VAL A 44 -7.85 -4.52 -18.62
C VAL A 44 -8.26 -5.95 -18.29
N THR A 45 -9.44 -6.41 -18.72
CA THR A 45 -9.86 -7.80 -18.47
C THR A 45 -8.92 -8.81 -19.12
N GLN A 46 -8.52 -8.57 -20.38
CA GLN A 46 -7.63 -9.46 -21.11
C GLN A 46 -6.21 -9.49 -20.53
N LEU A 47 -5.64 -8.31 -20.22
CA LEU A 47 -4.32 -8.21 -19.58
C LEU A 47 -4.32 -8.79 -18.16
N SER A 48 -5.46 -8.74 -17.46
CA SER A 48 -5.56 -9.23 -16.07
C SER A 48 -5.33 -10.73 -15.93
N GLU A 49 -5.56 -11.51 -17.00
CA GLU A 49 -5.33 -12.95 -17.00
C GLU A 49 -3.84 -13.32 -16.86
N TYR A 50 -2.96 -12.45 -17.36
CA TYR A 50 -1.51 -12.68 -17.36
C TYR A 50 -0.80 -12.20 -16.09
N ILE A 51 -1.50 -11.49 -15.20
CA ILE A 51 -0.94 -11.02 -13.90
C ILE A 51 -0.48 -12.20 -13.02
N LEU A 52 -1.09 -13.38 -13.20
CA LEU A 52 -0.77 -14.54 -12.37
C LEU A 52 0.69 -15.01 -12.52
N LYS A 53 1.36 -14.63 -13.62
CA LYS A 53 2.77 -14.93 -13.86
C LYS A 53 3.64 -13.83 -13.23
N ILE A 54 4.50 -14.21 -12.28
CA ILE A 54 5.37 -13.28 -11.52
C ILE A 54 6.24 -12.42 -12.44
N ASP A 55 6.78 -13.00 -13.52
CA ASP A 55 7.64 -12.27 -14.47
C ASP A 55 6.85 -11.20 -15.24
N ASP A 56 5.63 -11.54 -15.69
CA ASP A 56 4.74 -10.62 -16.40
C ASP A 56 4.20 -9.52 -15.47
N ALA A 57 3.89 -9.87 -14.21
CA ALA A 57 3.49 -8.91 -13.17
C ALA A 57 4.57 -7.85 -12.91
N LYS A 58 5.85 -8.24 -12.91
CA LYS A 58 6.97 -7.28 -12.77
C LYS A 58 7.08 -6.35 -13.99
N LEU A 59 6.80 -6.83 -15.19
CA LEU A 59 6.75 -6.00 -16.40
C LEU A 59 5.58 -5.02 -16.36
N PHE A 60 4.40 -5.47 -15.93
CA PHE A 60 3.24 -4.59 -15.72
C PHE A 60 3.52 -3.54 -14.65
N LYS A 61 4.27 -3.88 -13.59
CA LYS A 61 4.72 -2.90 -12.61
C LYS A 61 5.59 -1.80 -13.21
N LYS A 62 6.52 -2.17 -14.10
CA LYS A 62 7.47 -1.24 -14.73
C LYS A 62 6.81 -0.34 -15.77
N TYR A 63 5.93 -0.90 -16.60
CA TYR A 63 5.39 -0.20 -17.77
C TYR A 63 3.93 0.24 -17.64
N LEU A 64 3.13 -0.38 -16.77
CA LEU A 64 1.68 -0.15 -16.65
C LEU A 64 1.30 0.26 -15.21
N SER A 65 2.14 1.04 -14.53
CA SER A 65 1.94 1.47 -13.14
C SER A 65 0.57 2.13 -12.91
N SER A 66 0.07 2.93 -13.87
CA SER A 66 -1.21 3.65 -13.77
C SER A 66 -2.43 2.74 -13.77
N ILE A 67 -2.38 1.60 -14.45
CA ILE A 67 -3.51 0.67 -14.61
C ILE A 67 -3.32 -0.58 -13.75
N LEU A 68 -2.15 -0.74 -13.11
CA LEU A 68 -1.77 -1.90 -12.32
C LEU A 68 -2.79 -2.23 -11.21
N LEU A 69 -3.33 -1.21 -10.55
CA LEU A 69 -4.37 -1.42 -9.53
C LEU A 69 -5.67 -1.96 -10.14
N ALA A 70 -6.09 -1.44 -11.30
CA ALA A 70 -7.27 -1.93 -12.00
C ALA A 70 -7.08 -3.39 -12.45
N LEU A 71 -5.92 -3.69 -13.02
CA LEU A 71 -5.47 -5.02 -13.42
C LEU A 71 -5.54 -5.99 -12.23
N VAL A 72 -4.92 -5.65 -11.09
CA VAL A 72 -4.93 -6.47 -9.87
C VAL A 72 -6.36 -6.65 -9.35
N SER A 73 -7.16 -5.57 -9.32
CA SER A 73 -8.53 -5.64 -8.81
C SER A 73 -9.49 -6.46 -9.69
N ALA A 74 -9.20 -6.57 -10.98
CA ALA A 74 -9.97 -7.39 -11.91
C ALA A 74 -9.71 -8.88 -11.69
N LYS A 75 -8.45 -9.26 -11.39
CA LYS A 75 -8.07 -10.67 -11.21
C LYS A 75 -8.18 -11.18 -9.77
N ILE A 76 -7.88 -10.33 -8.79
CA ILE A 76 -7.87 -10.67 -7.37
C ILE A 76 -9.08 -10.01 -6.69
N PRO A 77 -10.23 -10.70 -6.56
CA PRO A 77 -11.40 -10.13 -5.93
C PRO A 77 -11.20 -10.01 -4.40
N LEU A 78 -11.72 -8.93 -3.81
CA LEU A 78 -11.87 -8.78 -2.36
C LEU A 78 -13.08 -9.60 -1.87
N LYS A 79 -12.97 -10.93 -1.97
CA LYS A 79 -13.98 -11.90 -1.53
C LYS A 79 -13.28 -13.02 -0.75
N PRO A 80 -14.00 -13.71 0.14
CA PRO A 80 -13.46 -14.91 0.77
C PRO A 80 -13.12 -15.93 -0.33
N VAL A 81 -11.86 -16.34 -0.37
CA VAL A 81 -11.36 -17.34 -1.34
C VAL A 81 -11.78 -18.74 -0.92
N PHE A 82 -11.91 -18.96 0.39
CA PHE A 82 -12.32 -20.23 0.96
C PHE A 82 -13.84 -20.28 1.10
N SER A 83 -14.44 -21.36 0.60
CA SER A 83 -15.87 -21.64 0.73
C SER A 83 -16.29 -21.97 2.17
N ASN A 84 -15.37 -22.55 2.96
CA ASN A 84 -15.57 -22.88 4.38
C ASN A 84 -14.64 -22.08 5.29
N THR A 85 -15.04 -21.88 6.55
CA THR A 85 -14.20 -21.26 7.58
C THR A 85 -12.97 -22.10 7.94
N ASN A 86 -13.04 -23.42 7.75
CA ASN A 86 -11.92 -24.34 7.98
C ASN A 86 -11.19 -24.63 6.66
N TYR A 87 -10.07 -23.92 6.43
CA TYR A 87 -9.26 -24.01 5.21
C TYR A 87 -8.70 -25.42 4.92
N GLU A 88 -8.60 -26.28 5.94
CA GLU A 88 -8.15 -27.67 5.78
C GLU A 88 -9.11 -28.50 4.90
N THR A 89 -10.41 -28.19 4.95
CA THR A 89 -11.47 -28.90 4.19
C THR A 89 -11.68 -28.38 2.77
N CYS A 90 -11.01 -27.27 2.42
CA CYS A 90 -11.13 -26.58 1.14
C CYS A 90 -10.34 -27.31 0.03
N SER A 91 -10.74 -27.11 -1.23
CA SER A 91 -10.14 -27.80 -2.37
C SER A 91 -8.70 -27.33 -2.62
N ASP A 92 -7.87 -28.21 -3.20
CA ASP A 92 -6.49 -27.86 -3.56
C ASP A 92 -6.42 -26.68 -4.55
N SER A 93 -7.47 -26.50 -5.37
CA SER A 93 -7.61 -25.36 -6.27
C SER A 93 -7.82 -24.03 -5.53
N GLU A 94 -8.67 -23.97 -4.49
CA GLU A 94 -8.88 -22.76 -3.68
C GLU A 94 -7.58 -22.37 -2.95
N LYS A 95 -6.87 -23.37 -2.43
CA LYS A 95 -5.56 -23.21 -1.78
C LYS A 95 -4.52 -22.64 -2.74
N ASN A 96 -4.41 -23.20 -3.95
CA ASN A 96 -3.49 -22.70 -4.97
C ASN A 96 -3.83 -21.27 -5.41
N CYS A 97 -5.10 -20.93 -5.60
CA CYS A 97 -5.50 -19.55 -5.92
C CYS A 97 -5.09 -18.56 -4.83
N HIS A 98 -5.30 -18.90 -3.55
CA HIS A 98 -4.89 -18.04 -2.44
C HIS A 98 -3.36 -17.83 -2.41
N LEU A 99 -2.58 -18.87 -2.68
CA LEU A 99 -1.11 -18.80 -2.76
C LEU A 99 -0.65 -17.90 -3.92
N GLU A 100 -1.21 -18.10 -5.12
CA GLU A 100 -0.88 -17.28 -6.30
C GLU A 100 -1.17 -15.80 -6.04
N TYR A 101 -2.36 -15.48 -5.54
CA TYR A 101 -2.75 -14.10 -5.23
C TYR A 101 -1.82 -13.47 -4.20
N SER A 102 -1.47 -14.20 -3.14
CA SER A 102 -0.58 -13.71 -2.09
C SER A 102 0.82 -13.40 -2.62
N ILE A 103 1.37 -14.28 -3.45
CA ILE A 103 2.71 -14.09 -4.03
C ILE A 103 2.75 -12.87 -4.96
N ILE A 104 1.72 -12.69 -5.78
CA ILE A 104 1.62 -11.53 -6.68
C ILE A 104 1.48 -10.24 -5.89
N LEU A 105 0.60 -10.22 -4.88
CA LEU A 105 0.42 -9.05 -4.02
C LEU A 105 1.72 -8.67 -3.31
N ALA A 106 2.49 -9.65 -2.85
CA ALA A 106 3.80 -9.42 -2.26
C ALA A 106 4.81 -8.90 -3.29
N ALA A 107 4.86 -9.46 -4.50
CA ALA A 107 5.75 -9.01 -5.56
C ALA A 107 5.45 -7.58 -6.05
N LEU A 108 4.18 -7.17 -6.00
CA LEU A 108 3.69 -5.85 -6.41
C LEU A 108 3.58 -4.84 -5.25
N SER A 109 3.89 -5.25 -4.02
CA SER A 109 3.73 -4.46 -2.79
C SER A 109 4.59 -3.20 -2.70
N ASP A 110 5.51 -2.98 -3.65
CA ASP A 110 6.24 -1.71 -3.75
C ASP A 110 5.33 -0.55 -4.18
N HIS A 111 4.21 -0.82 -4.86
CA HIS A 111 3.24 0.23 -5.20
C HIS A 111 2.32 0.48 -3.98
N PRO A 112 2.20 1.73 -3.50
CA PRO A 112 1.47 2.04 -2.26
C PRO A 112 -0.01 1.65 -2.33
N ASP A 113 -0.66 1.83 -3.48
CA ASP A 113 -2.06 1.44 -3.65
C ASP A 113 -2.27 -0.08 -3.63
N ILE A 114 -1.29 -0.86 -4.10
CA ILE A 114 -1.36 -2.32 -4.09
C ILE A 114 -1.06 -2.84 -2.69
N LEU A 115 -0.16 -2.19 -1.96
CA LEU A 115 0.07 -2.50 -0.55
C LEU A 115 -1.21 -2.31 0.28
N GLN A 116 -1.96 -1.23 0.05
CA GLN A 116 -3.28 -1.03 0.67
C GLN A 116 -4.28 -2.10 0.23
N TYR A 117 -4.29 -2.46 -1.06
CA TYR A 117 -5.16 -3.53 -1.57
C TYR A 117 -4.84 -4.89 -0.96
N ALA A 118 -3.55 -5.22 -0.79
CA ALA A 118 -3.08 -6.44 -0.16
C ALA A 118 -3.52 -6.53 1.30
N LEU A 119 -3.44 -5.42 2.05
CA LEU A 119 -3.93 -5.35 3.42
C LEU A 119 -5.42 -5.70 3.49
N LYS A 120 -6.26 -5.10 2.63
CA LYS A 120 -7.70 -5.43 2.55
C LYS A 120 -7.96 -6.88 2.17
N TYR A 121 -7.15 -7.43 1.25
CA TYR A 121 -7.26 -8.83 0.89
C TYR A 121 -7.04 -9.75 2.10
N PHE A 122 -6.03 -9.46 2.94
CA PHE A 122 -5.75 -10.22 4.17
C PHE A 122 -6.65 -9.85 5.37
N GLU A 123 -7.48 -8.79 5.28
CA GLU A 123 -8.61 -8.59 6.19
C GLU A 123 -9.76 -9.53 5.88
N VAL A 124 -10.04 -9.75 4.59
CA VAL A 124 -11.07 -10.69 4.13
C VAL A 124 -10.61 -12.14 4.23
N ASN A 125 -9.33 -12.40 3.94
CA ASN A 125 -8.72 -13.74 3.94
C ASN A 125 -7.56 -13.79 4.95
N PRO A 126 -7.82 -14.04 6.24
CA PRO A 126 -6.81 -13.94 7.29
C PRO A 126 -5.80 -15.10 7.30
N VAL A 127 -6.09 -16.20 6.61
CA VAL A 127 -5.23 -17.40 6.58
C VAL A 127 -3.86 -17.05 5.99
N ALA A 128 -2.79 -17.52 6.64
CA ALA A 128 -1.44 -17.23 6.18
C ALA A 128 -1.04 -18.10 4.98
N PRO A 129 -0.33 -17.57 3.97
CA PRO A 129 0.09 -18.34 2.81
C PRO A 129 0.91 -19.59 3.16
N PHE A 130 1.72 -19.52 4.22
CA PHE A 130 2.55 -20.64 4.65
C PHE A 130 1.77 -21.76 5.37
N GLU A 131 0.58 -21.50 5.91
CA GLU A 131 -0.28 -22.54 6.51
C GLU A 131 -1.04 -23.34 5.44
N VAL A 132 -1.29 -22.70 4.30
CA VAL A 132 -1.97 -23.30 3.14
C VAL A 132 -1.03 -24.13 2.29
N PHE A 133 0.27 -23.80 2.32
CA PHE A 133 1.28 -24.52 1.56
C PHE A 133 1.46 -25.95 2.08
N CYS A 134 0.98 -26.93 1.33
CA CYS A 134 1.21 -28.34 1.64
C CYS A 134 2.64 -28.75 1.22
N HIS A 135 3.44 -29.21 2.18
CA HIS A 135 4.71 -29.86 1.85
C HIS A 135 4.46 -31.14 1.05
N HIS A 136 5.17 -31.33 -0.07
CA HIS A 136 5.02 -32.50 -0.93
C HIS A 136 5.27 -33.86 -0.23
N GLU A 137 5.69 -33.89 1.04
CA GLU A 137 5.84 -35.12 1.82
C GLU A 137 4.50 -35.77 2.21
N ASP A 138 3.38 -35.04 2.23
CA ASP A 138 2.06 -35.63 2.55
C ASP A 138 1.43 -36.38 1.35
N SER A 139 2.01 -36.25 0.16
CA SER A 139 1.50 -36.87 -1.09
C SER A 139 1.93 -38.32 -1.32
N TYR A 140 2.75 -38.92 -0.45
CA TYR A 140 3.19 -40.32 -0.60
C TYR A 140 2.04 -41.34 -0.42
N ASN A 141 0.90 -40.93 0.13
CA ASN A 141 -0.23 -41.81 0.40
C ASN A 141 -1.25 -41.94 -0.76
N VAL A 142 -1.02 -41.30 -1.92
CA VAL A 142 -1.97 -41.35 -3.06
C VAL A 142 -1.41 -42.18 -4.24
N ALA A 143 -2.24 -43.12 -4.71
CA ALA A 143 -1.93 -44.08 -5.77
C ALA A 143 -1.45 -43.41 -7.09
N PRO A 144 -0.44 -43.98 -7.77
CA PRO A 144 0.30 -43.33 -8.87
C PRO A 144 -0.54 -42.99 -10.11
N LYS A 145 -1.71 -43.61 -10.32
CA LYS A 145 -2.59 -43.31 -11.47
C LYS A 145 -3.34 -41.97 -11.33
N LYS A 146 -3.52 -41.43 -10.11
CA LYS A 146 -4.06 -40.07 -9.90
C LYS A 146 -3.01 -38.97 -10.04
N ARG A 147 -1.70 -39.28 -9.98
CA ARG A 147 -0.61 -38.29 -10.10
C ARG A 147 -0.55 -37.62 -11.47
N ARG A 148 -0.94 -38.32 -12.55
CA ARG A 148 -0.81 -37.80 -13.93
C ARG A 148 -1.84 -36.74 -14.32
N LEU A 149 -2.93 -36.58 -13.57
CA LEU A 149 -3.96 -35.56 -13.82
C LEU A 149 -3.79 -34.29 -12.97
N LEU A 150 -2.85 -34.28 -12.02
CA LEU A 150 -2.58 -33.17 -11.11
C LEU A 150 -1.37 -32.31 -11.52
N ASP A 151 -0.75 -32.61 -12.67
CA ASP A 151 0.45 -31.91 -13.18
C ASP A 151 0.12 -30.66 -14.05
N CYS A 152 -1.10 -30.12 -13.97
CA CYS A 152 -1.52 -28.91 -14.70
C CYS A 152 -1.62 -27.70 -13.75
N GLY A 153 -0.47 -27.09 -13.46
CA GLY A 153 -0.35 -25.82 -12.73
C GLY A 153 1.11 -25.56 -12.42
N GLN A 154 1.61 -24.33 -12.62
CA GLN A 154 2.99 -23.98 -12.28
C GLN A 154 3.30 -24.38 -10.83
N LYS A 155 4.29 -25.24 -10.61
CA LYS A 155 4.70 -25.65 -9.26
C LYS A 155 5.16 -24.43 -8.48
N ILE A 156 4.33 -23.93 -7.57
CA ILE A 156 4.68 -22.85 -6.65
C ILE A 156 5.83 -23.35 -5.79
N ALA A 157 7.00 -22.75 -5.94
CA ALA A 157 8.17 -23.14 -5.16
C ALA A 157 8.05 -22.60 -3.74
N GLU A 158 8.42 -23.41 -2.75
CA GLU A 158 8.49 -23.06 -1.32
C GLU A 158 9.21 -21.72 -1.07
N LYS A 159 10.32 -21.49 -1.79
CA LYS A 159 11.07 -20.23 -1.74
C LYS A 159 10.20 -19.00 -2.07
N GLN A 160 9.25 -19.11 -3.00
CA GLN A 160 8.38 -17.99 -3.37
C GLN A 160 7.40 -17.63 -2.26
N VAL A 161 6.88 -18.63 -1.53
CA VAL A 161 6.01 -18.42 -0.38
C VAL A 161 6.78 -17.74 0.75
N ILE A 162 8.02 -18.17 1.01
CA ILE A 162 8.89 -17.56 2.03
C ILE A 162 9.22 -16.11 1.67
N ILE A 163 9.58 -15.85 0.41
CA ILE A 163 9.82 -14.48 -0.09
C ILE A 163 8.57 -13.62 0.10
N CYS A 164 7.40 -14.14 -0.28
CA CYS A 164 6.12 -13.45 -0.11
C CYS A 164 5.87 -13.05 1.35
N CYS A 165 6.02 -13.99 2.29
CA CYS A 165 5.76 -13.75 3.71
C CYS A 165 6.75 -12.74 4.30
N TYR A 166 8.05 -12.87 3.98
CA TYR A 166 9.07 -11.91 4.39
C TYR A 166 8.82 -10.51 3.84
N THR A 167 8.52 -10.39 2.54
CA THR A 167 8.26 -9.09 1.90
C THR A 167 7.04 -8.41 2.51
N LEU A 168 5.96 -9.16 2.74
CA LEU A 168 4.75 -8.62 3.38
C LEU A 168 5.03 -8.21 4.83
N LEU A 169 5.75 -9.00 5.62
CA LEU A 169 6.10 -8.63 7.00
C LEU A 169 7.03 -7.41 7.06
N LYS A 170 8.00 -7.30 6.14
CA LYS A 170 8.90 -6.15 6.05
C LYS A 170 8.16 -4.86 5.71
N LYS A 171 7.15 -4.94 4.84
CA LYS A 171 6.33 -3.78 4.44
C LYS A 171 5.23 -3.47 5.46
N LEU A 172 4.69 -4.49 6.13
CA LEU A 172 3.53 -4.45 7.03
C LEU A 172 3.81 -5.15 8.37
N PRO A 173 4.78 -4.68 9.17
CA PRO A 173 5.26 -5.40 10.36
C PRO A 173 4.17 -5.60 11.42
N ASN A 174 3.30 -4.61 11.67
CA ASN A 174 2.31 -4.69 12.76
C ASN A 174 1.07 -5.46 12.35
N GLU A 175 0.56 -5.23 11.15
CA GLU A 175 -0.65 -5.89 10.66
C GLU A 175 -0.41 -7.39 10.48
N MET A 176 0.70 -7.76 9.86
CA MET A 176 1.00 -9.17 9.57
C MET A 176 1.53 -9.92 10.79
N SER A 177 2.17 -9.25 11.76
CA SER A 177 2.59 -9.91 13.01
C SER A 177 1.42 -10.35 13.88
N VAL A 178 0.32 -9.57 13.88
CA VAL A 178 -0.89 -9.91 14.65
C VAL A 178 -1.77 -10.91 13.91
N LYS A 179 -1.85 -10.81 12.57
CA LYS A 179 -2.75 -11.66 11.76
C LYS A 179 -2.30 -13.11 11.63
N TRP A 180 -1.00 -13.40 11.64
CA TRP A 180 -0.48 -14.74 11.34
C TRP A 180 0.24 -15.38 12.52
N ASP A 181 0.12 -16.70 12.66
CA ASP A 181 0.89 -17.47 13.65
C ASP A 181 2.29 -17.80 13.10
N TRP A 182 3.21 -16.88 13.30
CA TRP A 182 4.60 -17.01 12.90
C TRP A 182 5.35 -18.15 13.63
N THR A 183 4.80 -18.70 14.71
CA THR A 183 5.41 -19.84 15.42
C THR A 183 5.52 -21.05 14.51
N LYS A 184 4.46 -21.35 13.73
CA LYS A 184 4.48 -22.44 12.75
C LYS A 184 5.48 -22.18 11.63
N PHE A 185 5.52 -20.95 11.12
CA PHE A 185 6.46 -20.54 10.08
C PHE A 185 7.92 -20.75 10.52
N ILE A 186 8.27 -20.29 11.72
CA ILE A 186 9.63 -20.43 12.25
C ILE A 186 9.95 -21.90 12.56
N GLY A 187 8.99 -22.66 13.10
CA GLY A 187 9.17 -24.08 13.38
C GLY A 187 9.43 -24.91 12.13
N THR A 188 8.69 -24.63 11.04
CA THR A 188 8.79 -25.37 9.78
C THR A 188 10.04 -25.00 8.99
N TYR A 189 10.36 -23.70 8.86
CA TYR A 189 11.42 -23.24 7.97
C TYR A 189 12.73 -22.86 8.67
N GLY A 190 12.78 -22.77 10.01
CA GLY A 190 13.93 -22.24 10.75
C GLY A 190 15.25 -23.00 10.53
N ASN A 191 15.18 -24.32 10.32
CA ASN A 191 16.34 -25.18 10.07
C ASN A 191 16.56 -25.49 8.58
N HIS A 192 16.03 -24.67 7.68
CA HIS A 192 16.10 -24.93 6.24
C HIS A 192 17.56 -25.00 5.75
N GLY A 193 17.85 -25.93 4.82
CA GLY A 193 19.21 -26.20 4.34
C GLY A 193 19.86 -25.02 3.58
N ARG A 194 19.06 -24.16 2.96
CA ARG A 194 19.54 -22.97 2.24
C ARG A 194 19.77 -21.77 3.17
N ALA A 195 20.91 -21.09 3.01
CA ALA A 195 21.29 -19.95 3.83
C ALA A 195 20.43 -18.70 3.58
N ASP A 196 20.04 -18.46 2.32
CA ASP A 196 19.12 -17.37 1.93
C ASP A 196 17.79 -17.42 2.70
N VAL A 197 17.18 -18.60 2.81
CA VAL A 197 15.95 -18.81 3.57
C VAL A 197 16.15 -18.56 5.07
N ARG A 198 17.25 -19.07 5.65
CA ARG A 198 17.56 -18.85 7.07
C ARG A 198 17.76 -17.36 7.37
N TRP A 199 18.39 -16.62 6.47
CA TRP A 199 18.51 -15.16 6.59
C TRP A 199 17.15 -14.47 6.61
N MET A 200 16.24 -14.83 5.70
CA MET A 200 14.89 -14.22 5.66
C MET A 200 14.09 -14.51 6.93
N ILE A 201 14.19 -15.71 7.48
CA ILE A 201 13.51 -16.09 8.73
C ILE A 201 14.11 -15.35 9.93
N ARG A 202 15.43 -15.17 9.94
CA ARG A 202 16.12 -14.33 10.93
C ARG A 202 15.59 -12.89 10.94
N GLU A 203 15.44 -12.30 9.76
CA GLU A 203 14.87 -10.95 9.60
C GLU A 203 13.42 -10.91 10.09
N CYS A 204 12.60 -11.90 9.73
CA CYS A 204 11.23 -11.97 10.23
C CYS A 204 11.19 -12.02 11.77
N MET A 205 12.03 -12.84 12.40
CA MET A 205 12.11 -12.90 13.87
C MET A 205 12.60 -11.58 14.49
N ALA A 206 13.54 -10.89 13.85
CA ALA A 206 14.01 -9.60 14.30
C ALA A 206 12.89 -8.55 14.31
N ILE A 207 12.08 -8.53 13.25
CA ILE A 207 10.90 -7.66 13.13
C ILE A 207 9.85 -8.04 14.18
N LEU A 208 9.53 -9.33 14.32
CA LEU A 208 8.48 -9.80 15.25
C LEU A 208 8.84 -9.56 16.72
N ALA A 209 10.11 -9.70 17.09
CA ALA A 209 10.58 -9.54 18.46
C ALA A 209 11.14 -8.13 18.77
N ASN A 210 11.07 -7.18 17.82
CA ASN A 210 11.65 -5.85 17.93
C ASN A 210 13.11 -5.88 18.41
N MET A 211 13.93 -6.75 17.80
CA MET A 211 15.33 -6.94 18.22
C MET A 211 16.21 -5.75 17.82
N THR A 212 17.10 -5.32 18.72
CA THR A 212 18.13 -4.32 18.43
C THR A 212 19.22 -4.87 17.51
N ASP A 213 19.97 -4.02 16.81
CA ASP A 213 21.05 -4.43 15.91
C ASP A 213 22.06 -5.38 16.59
N THR A 214 22.37 -5.13 17.86
CA THR A 214 23.25 -5.99 18.68
C THR A 214 22.67 -7.37 18.93
N GLN A 215 21.36 -7.47 19.18
CA GLN A 215 20.68 -8.74 19.36
C GLN A 215 20.60 -9.52 18.05
N GLN A 216 20.35 -8.83 16.94
CA GLN A 216 20.33 -9.42 15.60
C GLN A 216 21.70 -10.02 15.25
N MET A 217 22.80 -9.31 15.53
CA MET A 217 24.17 -9.81 15.30
C MET A 217 24.46 -11.11 16.05
N VAL A 218 24.13 -11.16 17.35
CA VAL A 218 24.31 -12.37 18.17
C VAL A 218 23.46 -13.53 17.65
N PHE A 219 22.28 -13.22 17.14
CA PHE A 219 21.34 -14.21 16.62
C PHE A 219 21.75 -14.74 15.22
N SER A 220 22.33 -13.90 14.35
CA SER A 220 22.88 -14.30 13.04
C SER A 220 23.95 -15.40 13.18
N VAL A 221 24.83 -15.25 14.18
CA VAL A 221 25.88 -16.25 14.48
C VAL A 221 25.27 -17.60 14.88
N LYS A 222 24.16 -17.59 15.65
CA LYS A 222 23.47 -18.81 16.10
C LYS A 222 22.75 -19.54 14.96
N MET A 223 22.25 -18.82 13.95
CA MET A 223 21.56 -19.40 12.79
C MET A 223 22.49 -19.73 11.60
N LEU A 224 23.81 -19.63 11.78
CA LEU A 224 24.81 -19.91 10.74
C LEU A 224 24.57 -19.11 9.44
N VAL A 225 24.26 -17.82 9.60
CA VAL A 225 24.06 -16.88 8.49
C VAL A 225 25.28 -15.95 8.41
N GLN A 226 25.94 -15.87 7.25
CA GLN A 226 27.13 -15.05 7.04
C GLN A 226 26.76 -13.69 6.41
N GLU A 227 27.41 -12.59 6.85
CA GLU A 227 27.04 -11.21 6.48
C GLU A 227 27.10 -10.90 4.98
N TYR A 228 27.89 -11.63 4.18
CA TYR A 228 28.06 -11.35 2.75
C TYR A 228 26.82 -11.70 1.88
N GLU A 229 25.88 -12.50 2.39
CA GLU A 229 24.63 -12.82 1.66
C GLU A 229 23.60 -11.67 1.74
N CYS A 230 23.87 -10.63 2.55
CA CYS A 230 22.97 -9.50 2.76
C CYS A 230 22.89 -8.55 1.55
N HIS A 231 23.96 -8.44 0.75
CA HIS A 231 24.06 -7.41 -0.30
C HIS A 231 23.32 -7.76 -1.60
N GLU A 232 23.22 -9.03 -2.00
CA GLU A 232 22.54 -9.41 -3.26
C GLU A 232 21.01 -9.21 -3.21
N ILE A 233 20.40 -9.26 -2.02
CA ILE A 233 18.94 -9.12 -1.84
C ILE A 233 18.53 -7.65 -1.76
N LEU A 234 19.42 -6.77 -1.28
CA LEU A 234 19.14 -5.34 -1.07
C LEU A 234 19.20 -4.51 -2.36
N GLU A 235 19.98 -4.90 -3.37
CA GLU A 235 20.20 -4.07 -4.57
C GLU A 235 19.09 -4.11 -5.63
N LYS A 236 18.08 -4.97 -5.51
CA LYS A 236 16.92 -4.99 -6.45
C LYS A 236 15.74 -4.11 -6.03
N GLY A 237 15.90 -3.33 -4.96
CA GLY A 237 14.96 -2.29 -4.54
C GLY A 237 15.34 -0.92 -5.08
N ILE A 238 15.77 -0.82 -6.35
CA ILE A 238 15.81 0.49 -7.00
C ILE A 238 14.34 0.90 -7.17
N MET A 239 13.98 2.05 -6.61
CA MET A 239 12.74 2.73 -6.94
C MET A 239 12.75 2.96 -8.45
N ASP A 240 12.13 2.05 -9.20
CA ASP A 240 11.91 2.26 -10.62
C ASP A 240 11.09 3.56 -10.73
N PRO A 241 11.53 4.52 -11.56
CA PRO A 241 10.82 5.76 -11.73
C PRO A 241 9.39 5.43 -12.17
N VAL A 242 8.41 5.85 -11.37
CA VAL A 242 7.00 5.74 -11.72
C VAL A 242 6.78 6.63 -12.94
N HIS A 243 6.79 6.01 -14.12
CA HIS A 243 6.46 6.71 -15.35
C HIS A 243 4.95 7.02 -15.31
N THR A 244 4.61 8.27 -15.02
CA THR A 244 3.24 8.77 -15.09
C THR A 244 2.77 8.75 -16.53
N MET A 245 1.86 7.84 -16.85
CA MET A 245 1.10 7.90 -18.08
C MET A 245 0.04 8.98 -17.96
N ASP A 246 0.16 10.02 -18.77
CA ASP A 246 -0.99 10.84 -19.13
C ASP A 246 -1.95 9.98 -19.95
N GLU A 247 -2.92 9.29 -19.34
CA GLU A 247 -4.00 8.70 -20.11
C GLU A 247 -5.42 8.97 -19.59
N ILE A 248 -6.28 9.14 -20.60
CA ILE A 248 -7.66 9.59 -20.61
C ILE A 248 -8.55 8.42 -20.21
N VAL A 249 -8.33 7.87 -19.03
CA VAL A 249 -9.35 6.99 -18.46
C VAL A 249 -10.41 7.96 -17.92
N LYS A 250 -11.56 8.05 -18.58
CA LYS A 250 -12.72 8.83 -18.10
C LYS A 250 -13.72 7.98 -17.32
N ASP A 251 -13.57 6.66 -17.40
CA ASP A 251 -14.49 5.69 -16.84
C ASP A 251 -13.87 4.93 -15.67
N ASP A 252 -14.69 4.59 -14.69
CA ASP A 252 -14.31 3.65 -13.64
C ASP A 252 -14.06 2.27 -14.26
N LEU A 253 -12.81 1.79 -14.14
CA LEU A 253 -12.34 0.54 -14.76
C LEU A 253 -12.74 -0.71 -13.96
N SER A 254 -12.88 -0.57 -12.64
CA SER A 254 -13.23 -1.68 -11.75
C SER A 254 -14.04 -1.17 -10.56
N PRO A 255 -14.82 -2.03 -9.89
CA PRO A 255 -15.67 -1.60 -8.78
C PRO A 255 -14.91 -1.25 -7.49
N ASN A 256 -13.57 -1.40 -7.47
CA ASN A 256 -12.71 -1.11 -6.31
C ASN A 256 -11.79 0.09 -6.55
N VAL A 257 -11.87 0.70 -7.73
CA VAL A 257 -10.99 1.78 -8.16
C VAL A 257 -11.87 2.91 -8.68
N VAL A 258 -11.56 4.13 -8.28
CA VAL A 258 -12.21 5.33 -8.82
C VAL A 258 -11.24 6.08 -9.68
N ASN A 259 -11.74 6.54 -10.81
CA ASN A 259 -11.01 7.45 -11.66
C ASN A 259 -11.18 8.90 -11.21
N ILE A 260 -10.07 9.58 -10.94
CA ILE A 260 -10.03 11.02 -10.77
C ILE A 260 -9.14 11.60 -11.88
N ASP A 261 -9.80 12.13 -12.91
CA ASP A 261 -9.18 12.88 -14.02
C ASP A 261 -7.93 12.20 -14.63
N GLY A 262 -8.01 10.88 -14.84
CA GLY A 262 -6.96 10.06 -15.44
C GLY A 262 -6.05 9.34 -14.43
N ILE A 263 -6.32 9.43 -13.12
CA ILE A 263 -5.57 8.75 -12.07
C ILE A 263 -6.49 7.79 -11.34
N LEU A 264 -6.04 6.56 -11.18
CA LEU A 264 -6.78 5.49 -10.55
C LEU A 264 -6.42 5.40 -9.07
N LEU A 265 -7.41 5.64 -8.20
CA LEU A 265 -7.23 5.55 -6.76
C LEU A 265 -8.08 4.40 -6.17
N PRO A 266 -7.60 3.72 -5.11
CA PRO A 266 -8.36 2.70 -4.43
C PRO A 266 -9.53 3.30 -3.63
N ILE A 267 -10.73 2.73 -3.81
CA ILE A 267 -11.90 3.02 -2.99
C ILE A 267 -11.68 2.47 -1.59
N PHE A 268 -11.93 3.27 -0.55
CA PHE A 268 -11.87 2.80 0.82
C PHE A 268 -13.08 1.94 1.17
N GLU A 269 -14.27 2.53 1.11
CA GLU A 269 -15.55 1.90 1.44
C GLU A 269 -16.59 2.23 0.35
N LYS A 270 -17.24 1.21 -0.22
CA LYS A 270 -18.15 1.39 -1.36
C LYS A 270 -19.44 2.10 -0.99
N ASP A 271 -19.97 1.77 0.18
CA ASP A 271 -21.27 2.27 0.65
C ASP A 271 -21.22 3.75 1.01
N ASN A 272 -20.02 4.28 1.20
CA ASN A 272 -19.78 5.66 1.61
C ASN A 272 -19.29 6.56 0.45
N VAL A 273 -19.27 6.04 -0.79
CA VAL A 273 -18.94 6.85 -1.98
C VAL A 273 -20.07 7.85 -2.22
N GLN A 274 -19.76 9.14 -2.10
CA GLN A 274 -20.70 10.23 -2.32
C GLN A 274 -20.40 10.94 -3.63
N LYS A 275 -21.44 11.30 -4.40
CA LYS A 275 -21.27 12.18 -5.56
C LYS A 275 -20.78 13.54 -5.08
N GLY A 276 -19.63 13.95 -5.59
CA GLY A 276 -19.02 15.23 -5.24
C GLY A 276 -19.88 16.42 -5.69
N ASN A 277 -19.97 17.45 -4.84
CA ASN A 277 -20.73 18.67 -5.12
C ASN A 277 -19.89 19.76 -5.83
N LEU A 278 -18.65 19.47 -6.25
CA LEU A 278 -17.81 20.46 -6.93
C LEU A 278 -18.17 20.57 -8.42
N VAL A 279 -18.24 21.79 -8.91
CA VAL A 279 -18.45 22.07 -10.34
C VAL A 279 -17.11 21.89 -11.07
N PRO A 280 -17.04 21.05 -12.12
CA PRO A 280 -15.80 20.83 -12.85
C PRO A 280 -15.45 22.05 -13.71
N VAL A 281 -14.46 22.82 -13.26
CA VAL A 281 -13.82 23.91 -14.02
C VAL A 281 -12.40 23.48 -14.35
N LYS A 282 -11.81 23.99 -15.45
CA LYS A 282 -10.45 23.61 -15.89
C LYS A 282 -9.39 23.69 -14.79
N SER A 283 -9.41 24.73 -13.96
CA SER A 283 -8.53 24.87 -12.81
C SER A 283 -8.78 23.79 -11.75
N THR A 284 -10.05 23.58 -11.37
CA THR A 284 -10.47 22.56 -10.41
C THR A 284 -10.09 21.16 -10.84
N VAL A 285 -10.24 20.82 -12.12
CA VAL A 285 -9.85 19.52 -12.71
C VAL A 285 -8.34 19.32 -12.63
N ASN A 286 -7.55 20.32 -13.03
CA ASN A 286 -6.10 20.23 -12.93
C ASN A 286 -5.63 20.08 -11.47
N ASN A 287 -6.27 20.81 -10.55
CA ASN A 287 -5.95 20.74 -9.13
C ASN A 287 -6.37 19.40 -8.51
N LEU A 288 -7.52 18.84 -8.91
CA LEU A 288 -7.94 17.49 -8.51
C LEU A 288 -6.97 16.43 -9.03
N ARG A 289 -6.53 16.57 -10.28
CA ARG A 289 -5.56 15.67 -10.90
C ARG A 289 -4.23 15.69 -10.15
N SER A 290 -3.68 16.87 -9.90
CA SER A 290 -2.46 17.03 -9.10
C SER A 290 -2.63 16.50 -7.67
N LEU A 291 -3.80 16.71 -7.07
CA LEU A 291 -4.12 16.15 -5.76
C LEU A 291 -4.14 14.61 -5.81
N ALA A 292 -4.77 14.02 -6.82
CA ALA A 292 -4.83 12.57 -6.99
C ALA A 292 -3.44 11.96 -7.23
N LEU A 293 -2.53 12.64 -7.94
CA LEU A 293 -1.13 12.20 -8.07
C LEU A 293 -0.44 12.14 -6.71
N ALA A 294 -0.63 13.17 -5.89
CA ALA A 294 -0.06 13.19 -4.54
C ALA A 294 -0.66 12.10 -3.64
N VAL A 295 -1.94 11.75 -3.83
CA VAL A 295 -2.56 10.62 -3.11
C VAL A 295 -1.95 9.29 -3.55
N ALA A 296 -1.78 9.10 -4.86
CA ALA A 296 -1.20 7.88 -5.43
C ALA A 296 0.27 7.71 -5.03
N SER A 297 1.03 8.80 -4.85
CA SER A 297 2.43 8.73 -4.39
C SER A 297 2.56 8.30 -2.92
N GLY A 298 1.47 8.35 -2.14
CA GLY A 298 1.46 8.01 -0.73
C GLY A 298 2.23 9.01 0.16
N GLN A 299 2.66 10.14 -0.39
CA GLN A 299 3.38 11.18 0.35
C GLN A 299 2.43 12.11 1.09
N ALA A 300 2.95 12.82 2.09
CA ALA A 300 2.22 13.91 2.71
C ALA A 300 2.01 15.05 1.71
N LEU A 301 0.85 15.69 1.78
CA LEU A 301 0.46 16.76 0.86
C LEU A 301 0.33 18.10 1.59
N SER A 302 0.93 19.13 0.99
CA SER A 302 0.77 20.53 1.36
C SER A 302 -0.07 21.27 0.31
N LEU A 303 -1.23 21.79 0.72
CA LEU A 303 -2.09 22.62 -0.14
C LEU A 303 -1.91 24.09 0.21
N MET A 304 -1.34 24.86 -0.71
CA MET A 304 -1.03 26.27 -0.53
C MET A 304 -1.91 27.13 -1.43
N GLY A 305 -2.44 28.23 -0.89
CA GLY A 305 -3.22 29.17 -1.69
C GLY A 305 -3.85 30.27 -0.86
N PRO A 306 -4.48 31.27 -1.50
CA PRO A 306 -5.13 32.38 -0.79
C PRO A 306 -6.29 31.89 0.09
N VAL A 307 -6.68 32.71 1.07
CA VAL A 307 -7.85 32.43 1.91
C VAL A 307 -9.10 32.37 1.02
N GLY A 308 -9.93 31.35 1.22
CA GLY A 308 -11.16 31.19 0.43
C GLY A 308 -11.00 30.52 -0.94
N SER A 309 -9.81 30.03 -1.32
CA SER A 309 -9.61 29.31 -2.60
C SER A 309 -10.22 27.89 -2.65
N GLY A 310 -10.93 27.45 -1.61
CA GLY A 310 -11.58 26.14 -1.58
C GLY A 310 -10.66 24.95 -1.31
N LYS A 311 -9.48 25.16 -0.71
CA LYS A 311 -8.48 24.10 -0.41
C LYS A 311 -9.09 22.91 0.35
N THR A 312 -9.76 23.19 1.46
CA THR A 312 -10.46 22.20 2.28
C THR A 312 -11.54 21.48 1.48
N SER A 313 -12.35 22.23 0.73
CA SER A 313 -13.43 21.67 -0.09
C SER A 313 -12.93 20.72 -1.16
N LEU A 314 -11.74 20.96 -1.72
CA LEU A 314 -11.11 20.08 -2.70
C LEU A 314 -10.68 18.74 -2.08
N VAL A 315 -10.11 18.75 -0.87
CA VAL A 315 -9.76 17.53 -0.13
C VAL A 315 -11.00 16.75 0.31
N GLU A 316 -12.00 17.45 0.84
CA GLU A 316 -13.27 16.84 1.26
C GLU A 316 -14.00 16.19 0.08
N HIS A 317 -13.95 16.81 -1.09
CA HIS A 317 -14.48 16.26 -2.33
C HIS A 317 -13.75 14.97 -2.74
N LEU A 318 -12.41 14.96 -2.67
CA LEU A 318 -11.64 13.74 -2.96
C LEU A 318 -11.95 12.62 -1.95
N ALA A 319 -12.07 12.95 -0.66
CA ALA A 319 -12.44 12.00 0.38
C ALA A 319 -13.85 11.44 0.17
N ALA A 320 -14.79 12.26 -0.33
CA ALA A 320 -16.15 11.83 -0.69
C ALA A 320 -16.16 10.82 -1.85
N ILE A 321 -15.40 11.13 -2.91
CA ILE A 321 -15.31 10.30 -4.12
C ILE A 321 -14.60 8.97 -3.84
N THR A 322 -13.58 8.97 -2.97
CA THR A 322 -12.85 7.75 -2.58
C THR A 322 -13.55 6.93 -1.48
N GLY A 323 -14.73 7.35 -1.02
CA GLY A 323 -15.49 6.66 0.02
C GLY A 323 -14.85 6.71 1.42
N ARG A 324 -14.01 7.72 1.68
CA ARG A 324 -13.27 7.89 2.94
C ARG A 324 -13.96 8.86 3.91
N LYS A 325 -14.94 9.64 3.44
CA LYS A 325 -15.54 10.74 4.20
C LYS A 325 -16.25 10.25 5.47
N GLY A 326 -15.95 10.85 6.62
CA GLY A 326 -16.58 10.53 7.90
C GLY A 326 -15.86 9.45 8.70
N VAL A 327 -15.78 8.22 8.17
CA VAL A 327 -15.16 7.09 8.90
C VAL A 327 -13.63 7.18 8.87
N ALA A 328 -13.05 7.32 7.67
CA ALA A 328 -11.61 7.29 7.45
C ALA A 328 -11.01 8.67 7.09
N PHE A 329 -11.74 9.75 7.41
CA PHE A 329 -11.31 11.13 7.19
C PHE A 329 -11.56 11.96 8.44
N LYS A 330 -10.49 12.43 9.08
CA LYS A 330 -10.53 13.29 10.27
C LYS A 330 -10.00 14.67 9.90
N LYS A 331 -10.66 15.72 10.38
CA LYS A 331 -10.28 17.12 10.16
C LYS A 331 -9.98 17.78 11.50
N VAL A 332 -8.87 18.48 11.59
CA VAL A 332 -8.41 19.17 12.80
C VAL A 332 -7.92 20.56 12.42
N GLN A 333 -8.41 21.57 13.13
CA GLN A 333 -7.93 22.94 13.01
C GLN A 333 -6.79 23.16 14.00
N LEU A 334 -5.63 23.62 13.50
CA LEU A 334 -4.49 23.96 14.33
C LEU A 334 -4.55 25.45 14.66
N GLY A 335 -4.31 25.77 15.93
CA GLY A 335 -4.16 27.13 16.40
C GLY A 335 -3.25 27.19 17.61
N ASP A 336 -3.05 28.40 18.13
CA ASP A 336 -2.12 28.65 19.25
C ASP A 336 -2.56 27.97 20.56
N GLN A 337 -3.79 27.46 20.65
CA GLN A 337 -4.33 26.72 21.80
C GLN A 337 -4.36 25.20 21.57
N THR A 338 -3.90 24.71 20.41
CA THR A 338 -3.90 23.29 20.10
C THR A 338 -2.60 22.65 20.57
N ASP A 339 -2.68 21.92 21.68
CA ASP A 339 -1.52 21.23 22.26
C ASP A 339 -1.22 19.88 21.59
N SER A 340 0.06 19.48 21.59
CA SER A 340 0.49 18.14 21.15
C SER A 340 -0.22 16.98 21.87
N ARG A 341 -0.59 17.15 23.14
CA ARG A 341 -1.35 16.16 23.91
C ARG A 341 -2.74 15.88 23.35
N MET A 342 -3.38 16.88 22.73
CA MET A 342 -4.69 16.69 22.11
C MET A 342 -4.58 15.82 20.85
N LEU A 343 -3.47 15.96 20.12
CA LEU A 343 -3.20 15.15 18.92
C LEU A 343 -2.74 13.74 19.27
N LEU A 344 -1.84 13.60 20.22
CA LEU A 344 -1.23 12.31 20.62
C LEU A 344 -2.11 11.49 21.57
N GLY A 345 -2.90 12.16 22.40
CA GLY A 345 -3.68 11.53 23.45
C GLY A 345 -3.13 11.77 24.84
N SER A 346 -3.93 11.40 25.83
CA SER A 346 -3.62 11.60 27.25
C SER A 346 -4.30 10.55 28.11
N HIS A 347 -3.75 10.35 29.31
CA HIS A 347 -4.39 9.57 30.35
C HIS A 347 -5.55 10.37 30.95
N GLN A 348 -6.76 9.82 30.85
CA GLN A 348 -7.97 10.42 31.38
C GLN A 348 -8.45 9.62 32.59
N CYS A 349 -8.91 10.31 33.62
CA CYS A 349 -9.56 9.68 34.77
C CYS A 349 -10.86 9.01 34.31
N THR A 350 -11.14 7.81 34.79
CA THR A 350 -12.45 7.19 34.64
C THR A 350 -13.37 7.59 35.80
N ASP A 351 -14.61 7.11 35.77
CA ASP A 351 -15.57 7.29 36.87
C ASP A 351 -15.16 6.51 38.14
N ILE A 352 -14.13 5.66 38.05
CA ILE A 352 -13.57 4.89 39.17
C ILE A 352 -12.38 5.68 39.74
N PRO A 353 -12.44 6.13 41.01
CA PRO A 353 -11.35 6.84 41.63
C PRO A 353 -10.05 6.02 41.62
N GLY A 354 -8.97 6.62 41.10
CA GLY A 354 -7.64 6.00 41.02
C GLY A 354 -7.39 5.21 39.73
N GLU A 355 -8.37 5.07 38.85
CA GLU A 355 -8.17 4.47 37.53
C GLU A 355 -7.93 5.56 36.47
N PHE A 356 -6.84 5.37 35.72
CA PHE A 356 -6.46 6.22 34.60
C PHE A 356 -6.39 5.35 33.34
N VAL A 357 -7.19 5.72 32.34
CA VAL A 357 -7.20 5.02 31.05
C VAL A 357 -6.59 5.95 30.01
N TRP A 358 -5.59 5.44 29.31
CA TRP A 358 -5.02 6.14 28.17
C TRP A 358 -6.04 6.21 27.03
N ARG A 359 -6.31 7.42 26.53
CA ARG A 359 -7.15 7.60 25.34
C ARG A 359 -6.31 8.16 24.19
N PRO A 360 -6.36 7.55 23.00
CA PRO A 360 -5.67 8.05 21.82
C PRO A 360 -6.21 9.43 21.43
N GLY A 361 -5.32 10.31 21.01
CA GLY A 361 -5.70 11.57 20.36
C GLY A 361 -6.02 11.36 18.88
N VAL A 362 -6.48 12.42 18.22
CA VAL A 362 -6.93 12.39 16.83
C VAL A 362 -5.83 11.97 15.84
N LEU A 363 -4.57 12.36 16.08
CA LEU A 363 -3.44 11.96 15.25
C LEU A 363 -3.11 10.49 15.48
N THR A 364 -3.11 10.04 16.73
CA THR A 364 -2.79 8.66 17.08
C THR A 364 -3.84 7.68 16.58
N GLU A 365 -5.13 8.01 16.71
CA GLU A 365 -6.23 7.21 16.13
C GLU A 365 -6.09 7.13 14.60
N ALA A 366 -5.81 8.25 13.93
CA ALA A 366 -5.65 8.27 12.48
C ALA A 366 -4.46 7.44 12.01
N VAL A 367 -3.32 7.52 12.72
CA VAL A 367 -2.11 6.74 12.42
C VAL A 367 -2.34 5.24 12.65
N GLN A 368 -3.04 4.85 13.71
CA GLN A 368 -3.36 3.44 14.00
C GLN A 368 -4.31 2.83 12.97
N ASN A 369 -5.34 3.57 12.58
CA ASN A 369 -6.38 3.04 11.69
C ASN A 369 -6.13 3.32 10.20
N GLY A 370 -4.98 3.92 9.85
CA GLY A 370 -4.65 4.22 8.45
C GLY A 370 -5.57 5.28 7.82
N HIS A 371 -6.06 6.24 8.61
CA HIS A 371 -7.04 7.23 8.16
C HIS A 371 -6.40 8.47 7.53
N TRP A 372 -7.16 9.19 6.72
CA TRP A 372 -6.76 10.50 6.24
C TRP A 372 -6.93 11.54 7.33
N LEU A 373 -5.87 12.32 7.56
CA LEU A 373 -5.89 13.44 8.49
C LEU A 373 -5.68 14.74 7.72
N LEU A 374 -6.66 15.65 7.81
CA LEU A 374 -6.55 17.01 7.31
C LEU A 374 -6.26 17.97 8.46
N LEU A 375 -5.08 18.58 8.42
CA LEU A 375 -4.67 19.65 9.32
C LEU A 375 -4.91 21.02 8.65
N GLU A 376 -5.78 21.82 9.25
CA GLU A 376 -6.01 23.19 8.80
C GLU A 376 -5.09 24.17 9.53
N ASP A 377 -4.62 25.18 8.80
CA ASP A 377 -3.81 26.29 9.32
C ASP A 377 -2.55 25.84 10.06
N ILE A 378 -1.73 24.98 9.44
CA ILE A 378 -0.47 24.48 10.02
C ILE A 378 0.52 25.59 10.37
N ASP A 379 0.42 26.75 9.71
CA ASP A 379 1.19 27.96 10.02
C ASP A 379 0.95 28.49 11.44
N CYS A 380 -0.21 28.16 12.02
CA CYS A 380 -0.64 28.53 13.36
C CYS A 380 -0.43 27.40 14.38
N ALA A 381 0.17 26.28 13.99
CA ALA A 381 0.49 25.20 14.92
C ALA A 381 1.48 25.69 15.98
N ALA A 382 1.48 25.07 17.16
CA ALA A 382 2.52 25.26 18.16
C ALA A 382 3.80 24.46 17.80
N LEU A 383 4.94 24.84 18.40
CA LEU A 383 6.25 24.25 18.06
C LEU A 383 6.35 22.75 18.41
N ASP A 384 5.71 22.34 19.50
CA ASP A 384 5.63 20.96 19.95
C ASP A 384 4.79 20.10 18.99
N VAL A 385 3.72 20.66 18.44
CA VAL A 385 2.92 20.02 17.38
C VAL A 385 3.75 19.87 16.10
N ALA A 386 4.43 20.94 15.67
CA ALA A 386 5.25 20.91 14.46
C ALA A 386 6.40 19.90 14.55
N SER A 387 7.09 19.80 15.69
CA SER A 387 8.18 18.82 15.88
C SER A 387 7.69 17.37 15.87
N THR A 388 6.51 17.12 16.46
CA THR A 388 5.87 15.81 16.45
C THR A 388 5.49 15.40 15.03
N LEU A 389 4.87 16.30 14.27
CA LEU A 389 4.50 16.07 12.87
C LEU A 389 5.74 15.90 11.96
N SER A 390 6.81 16.65 12.19
CA SER A 390 8.08 16.47 11.47
C SER A 390 8.65 15.08 11.71
N SER A 391 8.69 14.65 12.98
CA SER A 391 9.20 13.33 13.35
C SER A 391 8.39 12.21 12.69
N LEU A 392 7.06 12.39 12.61
CA LEU A 392 6.16 11.47 11.91
C LEU A 392 6.50 11.36 10.42
N LEU A 393 6.73 12.49 9.76
CA LEU A 393 7.06 12.54 8.33
C LEU A 393 8.47 12.02 8.01
N GLU A 394 9.45 12.22 8.89
CA GLU A 394 10.82 11.72 8.71
C GLU A 394 10.92 10.21 8.93
N ARG A 395 10.26 9.70 9.98
CA ARG A 395 10.49 8.34 10.48
C ARG A 395 9.38 7.36 10.10
N ASN A 396 8.27 7.83 9.52
CA ASN A 396 7.04 7.05 9.32
C ASN A 396 6.59 6.31 10.61
N ALA A 397 6.86 6.93 11.76
CA ALA A 397 6.51 6.42 13.08
C ALA A 397 6.24 7.59 14.03
N LEU A 398 5.23 7.43 14.88
CA LEU A 398 4.79 8.40 15.87
C LEU A 398 5.29 8.00 17.26
N CYS A 399 6.03 8.89 17.93
CA CYS A 399 6.36 8.71 19.33
C CYS A 399 5.21 9.24 20.20
N VAL A 400 4.58 8.38 20.99
CA VAL A 400 3.46 8.75 21.87
C VAL A 400 3.91 8.63 23.33
N PRO A 401 4.23 9.75 24.00
CA PRO A 401 4.69 9.73 25.38
C PRO A 401 3.68 9.03 26.30
N GLY A 402 4.15 8.05 27.08
CA GLY A 402 3.31 7.32 28.04
C GLY A 402 2.38 6.26 27.42
N TYR A 403 2.55 5.94 26.12
CA TYR A 403 1.86 4.83 25.45
C TYR A 403 2.81 3.92 24.68
N ARG A 404 3.45 4.43 23.63
CA ARG A 404 4.43 3.68 22.82
C ARG A 404 5.49 4.63 22.26
N ASP A 405 6.76 4.26 22.42
CA ASP A 405 7.90 5.05 21.93
C ASP A 405 7.99 5.07 20.40
N SER A 406 7.50 4.02 19.74
CA SER A 406 7.41 3.96 18.28
C SER A 406 6.09 3.33 17.87
N LEU A 407 5.17 4.16 17.40
CA LEU A 407 3.93 3.73 16.77
C LEU A 407 4.09 3.88 15.24
N PRO A 408 4.42 2.81 14.53
CA PRO A 408 4.53 2.84 13.06
C PRO A 408 3.21 3.22 12.39
N VAL A 409 3.32 3.87 11.24
CA VAL A 409 2.18 4.33 10.46
C VAL A 409 1.50 3.18 9.72
N THR A 410 0.19 3.01 9.94
CA THR A 410 -0.62 2.01 9.22
C THR A 410 -0.77 2.41 7.75
N PRO A 411 -0.58 1.50 6.78
CA PRO A 411 -0.74 1.81 5.37
C PRO A 411 -2.12 2.32 5.05
N GLY A 412 -2.19 3.38 4.24
CA GLY A 412 -3.43 4.10 3.97
C GLY A 412 -3.55 5.41 4.72
N PHE A 413 -2.81 5.56 5.84
CA PHE A 413 -2.66 6.85 6.50
C PHE A 413 -2.01 7.84 5.52
N GLN A 414 -2.63 9.00 5.38
CA GLN A 414 -2.07 10.08 4.58
C GLN A 414 -2.34 11.41 5.26
N LEU A 415 -1.26 12.13 5.50
CA LEU A 415 -1.30 13.45 6.10
C LEU A 415 -1.52 14.50 5.01
N ARG A 416 -2.55 15.32 5.17
CA ARG A 416 -2.81 16.49 4.33
C ARG A 416 -2.84 17.71 5.22
N HIS A 417 -2.16 18.77 4.82
CA HIS A 417 -2.24 20.02 5.52
C HIS A 417 -2.51 21.16 4.56
N THR A 418 -3.24 22.16 5.05
CA THR A 418 -3.50 23.39 4.30
C THR A 418 -2.71 24.53 4.91
N THR A 419 -2.14 25.33 4.03
CA THR A 419 -1.29 26.47 4.34
C THR A 419 -1.85 27.69 3.62
N VAL A 420 -1.89 28.82 4.30
CA VAL A 420 -2.27 30.08 3.66
C VAL A 420 -1.01 30.73 3.11
N ARG A 421 -1.05 31.15 1.85
CA ARG A 421 0.06 31.90 1.25
C ARG A 421 0.16 33.27 1.91
N TRP A 422 1.05 33.38 2.90
CA TRP A 422 1.42 34.67 3.48
C TRP A 422 2.64 35.24 2.77
N GLN A 423 2.66 36.56 2.57
CA GLN A 423 3.93 37.29 2.42
C GLN A 423 4.57 37.37 3.82
N THR A 424 5.00 36.24 4.38
CA THR A 424 5.62 36.22 5.69
C THR A 424 7.06 36.71 5.59
N ASN A 425 7.44 37.57 6.54
CA ASN A 425 8.81 37.95 6.77
C ASN A 425 9.66 36.68 6.99
N PRO A 426 10.79 36.48 6.27
CA PRO A 426 11.61 35.26 6.36
C PRO A 426 12.16 34.97 7.76
N TYR A 427 12.11 35.94 8.68
CA TYR A 427 12.51 35.77 10.08
C TYR A 427 11.38 35.29 11.02
N SER A 428 10.15 35.15 10.53
CA SER A 428 9.02 34.73 11.35
C SER A 428 9.06 33.24 11.68
N TYR A 429 8.63 32.90 12.91
CA TYR A 429 8.43 31.52 13.36
C TYR A 429 7.58 30.70 12.36
N ARG A 430 6.48 31.30 11.88
CA ARG A 430 5.56 30.68 10.93
C ARG A 430 6.25 30.29 9.61
N PHE A 431 7.20 31.11 9.14
CA PHE A 431 7.98 30.79 7.94
C PHE A 431 8.91 29.58 8.12
N LYS A 432 9.45 29.37 9.33
CA LYS A 432 10.30 28.19 9.61
C LYS A 432 9.48 26.90 9.63
N VAL A 433 8.31 26.91 10.27
CA VAL A 433 7.37 25.77 10.26
C VAL A 433 6.94 25.47 8.83
N TYR A 434 6.56 26.49 8.07
CA TYR A 434 6.24 26.36 6.65
C TYR A 434 7.37 25.70 5.84
N SER A 435 8.61 26.20 5.97
CA SER A 435 9.77 25.69 5.22
C SER A 435 10.06 24.21 5.53
N LEU A 436 9.90 23.81 6.79
CA LEU A 436 10.05 22.43 7.23
C LEU A 436 9.10 21.49 6.46
N PHE A 437 7.80 21.81 6.45
CA PHE A 437 6.79 20.98 5.79
C PHE A 437 6.86 21.05 4.27
N TYR A 438 7.30 22.18 3.71
CA TYR A 438 7.46 22.38 2.28
C TYR A 438 8.45 21.39 1.67
N HIS A 439 9.58 21.12 2.34
CA HIS A 439 10.59 20.19 1.83
C HIS A 439 10.23 18.71 2.01
N MET A 440 9.30 18.42 2.92
CA MET A 440 8.93 17.06 3.32
C MET A 440 7.65 16.56 2.67
N SER A 441 6.96 17.42 1.92
CA SER A 441 5.62 17.15 1.40
C SER A 441 5.53 17.46 -0.09
N PHE A 442 4.59 16.81 -0.77
CA PHE A 442 4.20 17.21 -2.12
C PHE A 442 3.43 18.53 -2.04
N VAL A 443 3.98 19.60 -2.62
CA VAL A 443 3.38 20.94 -2.57
C VAL A 443 2.51 21.18 -3.79
N LEU A 444 1.28 21.60 -3.56
CA LEU A 444 0.32 21.96 -4.59
C LEU A 444 -0.20 23.39 -4.32
N GLU A 445 0.09 24.29 -5.27
CA GLU A 445 -0.40 25.67 -5.25
C GLU A 445 -1.75 25.78 -5.97
N LEU A 446 -2.73 26.38 -5.27
CA LEU A 446 -4.12 26.59 -5.71
C LEU A 446 -4.42 28.03 -6.11
#